data_AF-A0A2V8LJ45-F1
#
_entry.id   AF-A0A2V8LJ45-F1
#
_cell.length_a   1.000
_cell.length_b   1.000
_cell.length_c   1.000
_cell.angle_alpha   90.00
_cell.angle_beta   90.00
_cell.angle_gamma   90.00
#
_symmetry.space_group_name_H-M   'P 1'
#
loop_
_entity.id
_entity.type
_entity.pdbx_description
1 polymer ?
#
loop_
_entity_poly.entity_id
_entity_poly.type
_entity_poly.pdbx_seq_one_letter_code
_entity_poly.pdbx_strand_id
1 'polypeptide(L)'
;MDNPKERSKSVSAKPTDLSANVSGEVSSQDAVADVTERFNKAYANFVQTHQDLLTNGHRGVEESYRTYAAAMQEVSNDSLKRYEESHHKFVTGAEDALGKDDAQKRIQDSYRIYMEEMQALAKDVQNRCTEAYDTCASSIQGGQENSQRQYLDAYRDYLRSLQQTWAGVNVNSVVDSLSNALFNPTKL
;
A
#
# COMPACT_ATOMS: atom_id res chain seq x y z
N MET A 1 35.06 1.80 -52.79
CA MET A 1 33.70 2.33 -52.65
C MET A 1 33.76 3.39 -51.56
N ASP A 2 34.26 4.57 -51.90
CA ASP A 2 33.63 5.64 -52.68
C ASP A 2 33.08 6.69 -51.72
N ASN A 3 33.88 7.74 -51.64
CA ASN A 3 33.47 9.08 -51.25
C ASN A 3 32.48 9.59 -52.31
N PRO A 4 31.49 10.41 -51.92
CA PRO A 4 31.48 11.72 -52.55
C PRO A 4 31.24 12.87 -51.58
N LYS A 5 32.13 13.85 -51.71
CA LYS A 5 31.90 15.26 -51.40
C LYS A 5 30.69 15.74 -52.19
N GLU A 6 29.69 16.29 -51.51
CA GLU A 6 28.85 17.32 -52.11
C GLU A 6 28.93 18.62 -51.31
N ARG A 7 29.07 19.67 -52.11
CA ARG A 7 29.50 21.02 -51.80
C ARG A 7 28.25 21.88 -51.86
N SER A 8 27.69 22.26 -50.72
CA SER A 8 26.55 23.18 -50.69
C SER A 8 26.98 24.56 -50.21
N LYS A 9 26.63 25.53 -51.04
CA LYS A 9 27.11 26.92 -51.08
C LYS A 9 26.69 27.71 -49.85
N SER A 10 27.60 28.59 -49.44
CA SER A 10 27.38 29.71 -48.53
C SER A 10 26.26 30.62 -49.03
N VAL A 11 25.19 30.75 -48.26
CA VAL A 11 24.29 31.91 -48.31
C VAL A 11 24.50 32.68 -47.02
N SER A 12 25.07 33.87 -47.18
CA SER A 12 25.19 34.89 -46.14
C SER A 12 23.79 35.32 -45.71
N ALA A 13 23.39 34.91 -44.50
CA ALA A 13 22.31 35.54 -43.76
C ALA A 13 22.94 36.16 -42.53
N LYS A 14 23.06 37.48 -42.58
CA LYS A 14 23.37 38.39 -41.46
C LYS A 14 22.60 37.93 -40.21
N PRO A 15 23.23 37.75 -39.03
CA PRO A 15 22.48 37.53 -37.81
C PRO A 15 21.63 38.77 -37.57
N THR A 16 20.33 38.62 -37.74
CA THR A 16 19.37 39.62 -37.29
C THR A 16 19.51 39.67 -35.78
N ASP A 17 19.97 40.83 -35.32
CA ASP A 17 19.99 41.26 -33.94
C ASP A 17 18.58 41.09 -33.37
N LEU A 18 18.38 39.99 -32.64
CA LEU A 18 17.21 39.76 -31.80
C LEU A 18 17.70 39.78 -30.35
N SER A 19 18.25 40.93 -29.95
CA SER A 19 18.07 41.45 -28.59
C SER A 19 16.58 41.78 -28.40
N ALA A 20 15.72 40.76 -28.44
CA ALA A 20 14.37 40.85 -27.94
C ALA A 20 14.48 40.83 -26.42
N ASN A 21 14.63 42.05 -25.90
CA ASN A 21 14.62 42.42 -24.51
C ASN A 21 13.35 41.84 -23.84
N VAL A 22 13.46 40.66 -23.24
CA VAL A 22 12.50 40.20 -22.22
C VAL A 22 13.05 40.63 -20.87
N SER A 23 13.15 41.95 -20.68
CA SER A 23 13.13 42.56 -19.35
C SER A 23 11.71 42.45 -18.81
N GLY A 24 11.31 41.25 -18.44
CA GLY A 24 10.34 41.08 -17.37
C GLY A 24 11.15 40.93 -16.09
N GLU A 25 11.43 42.04 -15.40
CA GLU A 25 11.86 41.97 -14.01
C GLU A 25 10.74 41.30 -13.22
N VAL A 26 10.81 39.96 -13.08
CA VAL A 26 10.06 39.28 -12.02
C VAL A 26 10.63 39.88 -10.74
N SER A 27 9.80 40.65 -10.03
CA SER A 27 10.20 41.25 -8.76
C SER A 27 10.77 40.15 -7.88
N SER A 28 11.91 40.39 -7.24
CA SER A 28 12.54 39.36 -6.43
C SER A 28 11.64 38.83 -5.30
N GLN A 29 10.62 39.61 -4.91
CA GLN A 29 9.54 39.17 -4.02
C GLN A 29 8.64 38.10 -4.64
N ASP A 30 8.33 38.19 -5.94
CA ASP A 30 7.52 37.20 -6.67
C ASP A 30 8.26 35.87 -6.82
N ALA A 31 9.58 35.92 -7.01
CA ALA A 31 10.44 34.73 -7.06
C ALA A 31 10.52 34.01 -5.70
N VAL A 32 10.63 34.74 -4.60
CA VAL A 32 10.62 34.16 -3.24
C VAL A 32 9.24 33.60 -2.88
N ALA A 33 8.17 34.28 -3.30
CA ALA A 33 6.79 33.82 -3.10
C ALA A 33 6.52 32.51 -3.86
N ASP A 34 6.91 32.41 -5.13
CA ASP A 34 6.76 31.19 -5.96
C ASP A 34 7.55 30.00 -5.38
N VAL A 35 8.78 30.24 -4.90
CA VAL A 35 9.59 29.21 -4.21
C VAL A 35 8.92 28.72 -2.93
N THR A 36 8.39 29.65 -2.14
CA THR A 36 7.69 29.34 -0.89
C THR A 36 6.41 28.56 -1.16
N GLU A 37 5.65 28.93 -2.19
CA GLU A 37 4.44 28.22 -2.62
C GLU A 37 4.76 26.79 -3.06
N ARG A 38 5.77 26.60 -3.90
CA ARG A 38 6.21 25.27 -4.37
C ARG A 38 6.68 24.39 -3.22
N PHE A 39 7.43 24.95 -2.27
CA PHE A 39 7.84 24.25 -1.06
C PHE A 39 6.63 23.80 -0.23
N ASN A 40 5.72 24.72 0.08
CA ASN A 40 4.53 24.45 0.88
C ASN A 40 3.64 23.40 0.21
N LYS A 41 3.49 23.46 -1.12
CA LYS A 41 2.74 22.47 -1.89
C LYS A 41 3.39 21.09 -1.83
N ALA A 42 4.70 20.99 -2.01
CA ALA A 42 5.42 19.73 -1.91
C ALA A 42 5.29 19.11 -0.52
N TYR A 43 5.42 19.93 0.53
CA TYR A 43 5.25 19.50 1.91
C TYR A 43 3.82 19.05 2.21
N ALA A 44 2.81 19.83 1.80
CA ALA A 44 1.40 19.49 1.99
C ALA A 44 1.04 18.17 1.31
N ASN A 45 1.52 17.94 0.08
CA ASN A 45 1.30 16.68 -0.64
C ASN A 45 1.93 15.49 0.07
N PHE A 46 3.16 15.65 0.58
CA PHE A 46 3.84 14.59 1.34
C PHE A 46 3.08 14.26 2.63
N VAL A 47 2.67 15.26 3.40
CA VAL A 47 1.90 15.08 4.64
C VAL A 47 0.57 14.40 4.36
N GLN A 48 -0.15 14.82 3.32
CA GLN A 48 -1.42 14.20 2.93
C GLN A 48 -1.21 12.72 2.55
N THR A 49 -0.21 12.43 1.72
CA THR A 49 0.11 11.05 1.33
C THR A 49 0.47 10.20 2.54
N HIS A 50 1.26 10.74 3.47
CA HIS A 50 1.62 10.04 4.69
C HIS A 50 0.39 9.74 5.56
N GLN A 51 -0.52 10.70 5.71
CA GLN A 51 -1.76 10.53 6.46
C GLN A 51 -2.65 9.45 5.82
N ASP A 52 -2.79 9.47 4.50
CA ASP A 52 -3.58 8.49 3.75
C ASP A 52 -2.99 7.07 3.92
N LEU A 53 -1.67 6.93 3.90
CA LEU A 53 -0.99 5.66 4.15
C LEU A 53 -1.25 5.10 5.55
N LEU A 54 -1.24 5.96 6.58
CA LEU A 54 -1.56 5.54 7.95
C LEU A 54 -3.02 5.09 8.06
N THR A 55 -3.95 5.88 7.52
CA THR A 55 -5.38 5.53 7.56
C THR A 55 -5.69 4.27 6.78
N ASN A 56 -5.12 4.10 5.59
CA ASN A 56 -5.32 2.90 4.77
C ASN A 56 -4.63 1.68 5.39
N GLY A 57 -3.45 1.87 6.00
CA GLY A 57 -2.75 0.82 6.74
C GLY A 57 -3.59 0.27 7.90
N HIS A 58 -4.13 1.15 8.75
CA HIS A 58 -5.03 0.74 9.82
C HIS A 58 -6.26 0.00 9.30
N ARG A 59 -6.91 0.53 8.26
CA ARG A 59 -8.09 -0.10 7.66
C ARG A 59 -7.78 -1.50 7.13
N GLY A 60 -6.65 -1.67 6.43
CA GLY A 60 -6.23 -2.98 5.90
C GLY A 60 -5.95 -4.01 7.00
N VAL A 61 -5.41 -3.57 8.14
CA VAL A 61 -5.23 -4.45 9.32
C VAL A 61 -6.58 -4.85 9.91
N GLU A 62 -7.50 -3.89 10.10
CA GLU A 62 -8.85 -4.18 10.60
C GLU A 62 -9.61 -5.14 9.69
N GLU A 63 -9.55 -4.93 8.37
CA GLU A 63 -10.14 -5.83 7.36
C GLU A 63 -9.54 -7.24 7.42
N SER A 64 -8.22 -7.35 7.59
CA SER A 64 -7.54 -8.64 7.73
C SER A 64 -8.04 -9.41 8.96
N TYR A 65 -8.17 -8.74 10.12
CA TYR A 65 -8.73 -9.34 11.32
C TYR A 65 -10.21 -9.71 11.16
N ARG A 66 -10.99 -8.90 10.45
CA ARG A 66 -12.40 -9.18 10.18
C ARG A 66 -12.57 -10.44 9.35
N THR A 67 -11.79 -10.59 8.28
CA THR A 67 -11.77 -11.80 7.45
C THR A 67 -11.34 -13.02 8.26
N TYR A 68 -10.30 -12.90 9.08
CA TYR A 68 -9.86 -13.97 9.97
C TYR A 68 -10.97 -14.41 10.94
N ALA A 69 -11.61 -13.46 11.61
CA ALA A 69 -12.70 -13.75 12.55
C ALA A 69 -13.88 -14.44 11.86
N ALA A 70 -14.24 -14.02 10.64
CA ALA A 70 -15.29 -14.66 9.85
C ALA A 70 -14.92 -16.12 9.51
N ALA A 71 -13.69 -16.37 9.06
CA ALA A 71 -13.21 -17.72 8.75
C ALA A 71 -13.20 -18.62 10.00
N MET A 72 -12.75 -18.11 11.15
CA MET A 72 -12.77 -18.87 12.40
C MET A 72 -14.20 -19.20 12.86
N GLN A 73 -15.14 -18.26 12.70
CA GLN A 73 -16.54 -18.51 12.99
C GLN A 73 -17.15 -19.58 12.08
N GLU A 74 -16.80 -19.56 10.79
CA GLU A 74 -17.23 -20.56 9.82
C GLU A 74 -16.69 -21.95 10.18
N VAL A 75 -15.39 -22.06 10.49
CA VAL A 75 -14.77 -23.32 10.94
C VAL A 75 -15.50 -23.84 12.17
N SER A 76 -15.73 -22.98 13.18
CA SER A 76 -16.42 -23.37 14.41
C SER A 76 -17.83 -23.90 14.14
N ASN A 77 -18.63 -23.18 13.36
CA ASN A 77 -20.01 -23.55 13.05
C ASN A 77 -20.11 -24.87 12.27
N ASP A 78 -19.28 -25.02 11.23
CA ASP A 78 -19.23 -26.24 10.42
C ASP A 78 -18.80 -27.45 11.25
N SER A 79 -17.79 -27.26 12.11
CA SER A 79 -17.26 -28.34 12.95
C SER A 79 -18.25 -28.79 13.99
N LEU A 80 -18.97 -27.86 14.63
CA LEU A 80 -20.02 -28.19 15.57
C LEU A 80 -21.12 -29.01 14.90
N LYS A 81 -21.57 -28.58 13.72
CA LYS A 81 -22.59 -29.32 12.95
C LYS A 81 -22.14 -30.73 12.61
N ARG A 82 -20.92 -30.90 12.09
CA ARG A 82 -20.36 -32.21 11.74
C ARG A 82 -20.16 -33.11 12.96
N TYR A 83 -19.76 -32.52 14.10
CA TYR A 83 -19.69 -33.21 15.38
C TYR A 83 -21.07 -33.74 15.80
N GLU A 84 -22.10 -32.88 15.79
CA GLU A 84 -23.46 -33.24 16.18
C GLU A 84 -24.03 -34.35 15.28
N GLU A 85 -23.84 -34.25 13.96
CA GLU A 85 -24.27 -35.26 13.00
C GLU A 85 -23.60 -36.61 13.24
N SER A 86 -22.28 -36.62 13.46
CA SER A 86 -21.53 -37.86 13.72
C SER A 86 -21.91 -38.49 15.06
N HIS A 87 -22.07 -37.66 16.11
CA HIS A 87 -22.52 -38.11 17.42
C HIS A 87 -23.94 -38.69 17.34
N HIS A 88 -24.86 -38.05 16.62
CA HIS A 88 -26.21 -38.56 16.42
C HIS A 88 -26.21 -39.92 15.72
N LYS A 89 -25.43 -40.08 14.63
CA LYS A 89 -25.29 -41.37 13.94
C LYS A 89 -24.77 -42.47 14.87
N PHE A 90 -23.80 -42.15 15.72
CA PHE A 90 -23.28 -43.10 16.71
C PHE A 90 -24.38 -43.54 17.69
N VAL A 91 -25.09 -42.58 18.30
CA VAL A 91 -26.15 -42.86 19.27
C VAL A 91 -27.25 -43.71 18.64
N THR A 92 -27.78 -43.31 17.49
CA THR A 92 -28.83 -44.06 16.80
C THR A 92 -28.35 -45.45 16.39
N GLY A 93 -27.12 -45.56 15.87
CA GLY A 93 -26.55 -46.86 15.52
C GLY A 93 -26.32 -47.77 16.73
N ALA A 94 -26.03 -47.21 17.91
CA ALA A 94 -25.91 -47.96 19.15
C ALA A 94 -27.28 -48.39 19.69
N GLU A 95 -28.30 -47.52 19.63
CA GLU A 95 -29.68 -47.83 19.99
C GLU A 95 -30.26 -48.94 19.11
N ASP A 96 -30.08 -48.85 17.78
CA ASP A 96 -30.55 -49.85 16.81
C ASP A 96 -29.90 -51.23 17.00
N ALA A 97 -28.70 -51.26 17.59
CA ALA A 97 -27.98 -52.49 17.89
C ALA A 97 -28.52 -53.20 19.15
N LEU A 98 -29.22 -52.49 20.04
CA LEU A 98 -29.74 -53.08 21.27
C LEU A 98 -30.76 -54.18 20.96
N GLY A 99 -30.64 -55.30 21.68
CA GLY A 99 -31.51 -56.46 21.50
C GLY A 99 -31.18 -57.32 20.27
N LYS A 100 -30.09 -57.04 19.55
CA LYS A 100 -29.54 -57.93 18.52
C LYS A 100 -28.52 -58.90 19.13
N ASP A 101 -28.43 -60.12 18.59
CA ASP A 101 -27.48 -61.14 19.04
C ASP A 101 -26.01 -60.69 18.94
N ASP A 102 -25.72 -59.75 18.04
CA ASP A 102 -24.40 -59.17 17.77
C ASP A 102 -24.28 -57.69 18.26
N ALA A 103 -25.13 -57.26 19.20
CA ALA A 103 -25.21 -55.88 19.69
C ALA A 103 -23.85 -55.26 20.03
N GLN A 104 -23.03 -55.98 20.81
CA GLN A 104 -21.72 -55.49 21.23
C GLN A 104 -20.81 -55.16 20.05
N LYS A 105 -20.78 -56.04 19.03
CA LYS A 105 -19.95 -55.84 17.84
C LYS A 105 -20.42 -54.64 17.04
N ARG A 106 -21.74 -54.50 16.84
CA ARG A 106 -22.33 -53.35 16.13
C ARG A 106 -22.02 -52.03 16.83
N ILE A 107 -22.14 -51.98 18.16
CA ILE A 107 -21.81 -50.78 18.94
C ILE A 107 -20.32 -50.43 18.81
N GLN A 108 -19.43 -51.43 18.88
CA GLN A 108 -17.99 -51.23 18.68
C GLN A 108 -17.67 -50.70 17.28
N ASP A 109 -18.31 -51.25 16.24
CA ASP A 109 -18.12 -50.78 14.86
C ASP A 109 -18.61 -49.33 14.68
N SER A 110 -19.78 -48.98 15.22
CA SER A 110 -20.30 -47.61 15.21
C SER A 110 -19.38 -46.63 15.96
N TYR A 111 -18.87 -47.03 17.13
CA TYR A 111 -17.92 -46.21 17.89
C TYR A 111 -16.61 -46.01 17.14
N ARG A 112 -16.09 -47.05 16.46
CA ARG A 112 -14.88 -46.95 15.64
C ARG A 112 -15.05 -45.92 14.52
N ILE A 113 -16.17 -45.98 13.79
CA ILE A 113 -16.48 -45.01 12.72
C ILE A 113 -16.56 -43.60 13.28
N TYR A 114 -17.28 -43.40 14.39
CA TYR A 114 -17.35 -42.11 15.07
C TYR A 114 -15.96 -41.56 15.41
N MET A 115 -15.10 -42.39 15.99
CA MET A 115 -13.74 -41.97 16.36
C MET A 115 -12.86 -41.63 15.14
N GLU A 116 -12.99 -42.38 14.04
CA GLU A 116 -12.31 -42.07 12.77
C GLU A 116 -12.79 -40.73 12.19
N GLU A 117 -14.11 -40.46 12.22
CA GLU A 117 -14.68 -39.19 11.80
C GLU A 117 -14.23 -38.02 12.69
N MET A 118 -14.17 -38.20 14.02
CA MET A 118 -13.71 -37.17 14.96
C MET A 118 -12.23 -36.83 14.80
N GLN A 119 -11.38 -37.83 14.54
CA GLN A 119 -9.96 -37.59 14.24
C GLN A 119 -9.78 -36.83 12.93
N ALA A 120 -10.53 -37.20 11.89
CA ALA A 120 -10.51 -36.49 10.62
C ALA A 120 -11.01 -35.05 10.76
N LEU A 121 -12.10 -34.84 11.50
CA LEU A 121 -12.63 -33.51 11.80
C LEU A 121 -11.62 -32.65 12.56
N ALA A 122 -10.98 -33.18 13.60
CA ALA A 122 -9.98 -32.43 14.37
C ALA A 122 -8.81 -31.96 13.50
N LYS A 123 -8.34 -32.81 12.57
CA LYS A 123 -7.28 -32.46 11.63
C LYS A 123 -7.73 -31.40 10.62
N ASP A 124 -8.94 -31.52 10.11
CA ASP A 124 -9.53 -30.53 9.19
C ASP A 124 -9.66 -29.15 9.86
N VAL A 125 -10.17 -29.11 11.08
CA VAL A 125 -10.25 -27.90 11.91
C VAL A 125 -8.88 -27.26 12.08
N GLN A 126 -7.90 -28.05 12.49
CA GLN A 126 -6.54 -27.55 12.67
C GLN A 126 -6.01 -26.91 11.38
N ASN A 127 -6.13 -27.60 10.24
CA ASN A 127 -5.65 -27.10 8.96
C ASN A 127 -6.33 -25.78 8.57
N ARG A 128 -7.65 -25.70 8.67
CA ARG A 128 -8.43 -24.50 8.29
C ARG A 128 -8.14 -23.32 9.21
N CYS A 129 -7.97 -23.55 10.51
CA CYS A 129 -7.56 -22.53 11.46
C CYS A 129 -6.14 -22.00 11.15
N THR A 130 -5.20 -22.90 10.83
CA THR A 130 -3.84 -22.51 10.41
C THR A 130 -3.86 -21.72 9.12
N GLU A 131 -4.62 -22.15 8.11
CA GLU A 131 -4.75 -21.43 6.84
C GLU A 131 -5.36 -20.03 7.03
N ALA A 132 -6.39 -19.90 7.86
CA ALA A 132 -6.99 -18.60 8.19
C ALA A 132 -5.98 -17.67 8.88
N TYR A 133 -5.19 -18.21 9.81
CA TYR A 133 -4.14 -17.45 10.49
C TYR A 133 -3.05 -17.00 9.52
N ASP A 134 -2.51 -17.91 8.71
CA ASP A 134 -1.44 -17.63 7.74
C ASP A 134 -1.88 -16.60 6.70
N THR A 135 -3.13 -16.67 6.26
CA THR A 135 -3.75 -15.69 5.36
C THR A 135 -3.81 -14.30 6.01
N CYS A 136 -4.25 -14.22 7.27
CA CYS A 136 -4.30 -12.96 8.02
C CYS A 136 -2.91 -12.37 8.20
N ALA A 137 -1.95 -13.18 8.65
CA ALA A 137 -0.56 -12.76 8.86
C ALA A 137 0.08 -12.25 7.56
N SER A 138 -0.09 -12.99 6.45
CA SER A 138 0.44 -12.62 5.15
C SER A 138 -0.19 -11.33 4.60
N SER A 139 -1.50 -11.14 4.81
CA SER A 139 -2.21 -9.91 4.43
C SER A 139 -1.66 -8.69 5.18
N ILE A 140 -1.50 -8.81 6.50
CA ILE A 140 -0.96 -7.73 7.35
C ILE A 140 0.49 -7.42 6.94
N GLN A 141 1.32 -8.43 6.79
CA GLN A 141 2.72 -8.26 6.39
C GLN A 141 2.84 -7.62 5.00
N GLY A 142 2.12 -8.13 4.01
CA GLY A 142 2.11 -7.58 2.66
C GLY A 142 1.62 -6.14 2.61
N GLY A 143 0.59 -5.81 3.40
CA GLY A 143 0.11 -4.45 3.58
C GLY A 143 1.18 -3.52 4.16
N GLN A 144 1.91 -3.96 5.19
CA GLN A 144 2.99 -3.19 5.80
C GLN A 144 4.15 -2.93 4.80
N GLU A 145 4.60 -3.95 4.08
CA GLU A 145 5.66 -3.82 3.08
C GLU A 145 5.27 -2.89 1.91
N ASN A 146 4.00 -2.92 1.51
CA ASN A 146 3.47 -2.04 0.48
C ASN A 146 3.40 -0.59 0.97
N SER A 147 2.88 -0.35 2.18
CA SER A 147 2.83 0.97 2.79
C SER A 147 4.22 1.58 2.99
N GLN A 148 5.20 0.77 3.38
CA GLN A 148 6.59 1.22 3.51
C GLN A 148 7.17 1.65 2.16
N ARG A 149 6.93 0.90 1.08
CA ARG A 149 7.35 1.27 -0.27
C ARG A 149 6.73 2.59 -0.72
N GLN A 150 5.42 2.74 -0.56
CA GLN A 150 4.71 3.97 -0.95
C GLN A 150 5.20 5.18 -0.14
N TYR A 151 5.50 5.00 1.15
CA TYR A 151 6.09 6.05 1.96
C TYR A 151 7.46 6.49 1.43
N LEU A 152 8.34 5.54 1.12
CA LEU A 152 9.67 5.84 0.58
C LEU A 152 9.59 6.57 -0.77
N ASP A 153 8.65 6.19 -1.63
CA ASP A 153 8.44 6.84 -2.91
C ASP A 153 7.89 8.26 -2.74
N ALA A 154 6.90 8.45 -1.87
CA ALA A 154 6.39 9.78 -1.52
C ALA A 154 7.49 10.69 -0.95
N TYR A 155 8.37 10.13 -0.10
CA TYR A 155 9.51 10.86 0.46
C TYR A 155 10.54 11.24 -0.63
N ARG A 156 10.84 10.33 -1.57
CA ARG A 156 11.72 10.63 -2.71
C ARG A 156 11.14 11.72 -3.61
N ASP A 157 9.85 11.69 -3.87
CA ASP A 157 9.17 12.70 -4.69
C ASP A 157 9.13 14.06 -4.00
N TYR A 158 8.97 14.07 -2.67
CA TYR A 158 9.14 15.26 -1.85
C TYR A 158 10.55 15.84 -1.99
N LEU A 159 11.60 15.02 -1.78
CA LEU A 159 12.99 15.46 -1.93
C LEU A 159 13.29 15.97 -3.35
N ARG A 160 12.78 15.31 -4.39
CA ARG A 160 12.93 15.74 -5.78
C ARG A 160 12.26 17.10 -6.02
N SER A 161 11.06 17.30 -5.48
CA SER A 161 10.34 18.59 -5.56
C SER A 161 11.11 19.71 -4.87
N LEU A 162 11.72 19.42 -3.72
CA LEU A 162 12.61 20.38 -3.03
C LEU A 162 13.82 20.73 -3.90
N GLN A 163 14.50 19.74 -4.46
CA GLN A 163 15.68 19.95 -5.29
C GLN A 163 15.34 20.78 -6.55
N GLN A 164 14.23 20.49 -7.22
CA GLN A 164 13.78 21.25 -8.38
C GLN A 164 13.41 22.69 -8.02
N THR A 165 12.74 22.89 -6.89
CA THR A 165 12.40 24.22 -6.37
C THR A 165 13.67 25.02 -6.12
N TRP A 166 14.68 24.43 -5.47
CA TRP A 166 15.97 25.07 -5.22
C TRP A 166 16.79 25.33 -6.48
N ALA A 167 16.81 24.41 -7.44
CA ALA A 167 17.51 24.59 -8.72
C ALA A 167 16.88 25.69 -9.58
N GLY A 168 15.58 25.96 -9.40
CA GLY A 168 14.88 27.06 -10.06
C GLY A 168 15.09 28.44 -9.42
N VAL A 169 15.80 28.53 -8.28
CA VAL A 169 16.05 29.82 -7.60
C VAL A 169 17.16 30.57 -8.33
N ASN A 170 16.84 31.77 -8.82
CA ASN A 170 17.87 32.72 -9.25
C ASN A 170 18.51 33.36 -8.00
N VAL A 171 19.68 32.86 -7.61
CA VAL A 171 20.40 33.32 -6.41
C VAL A 171 20.68 34.84 -6.43
N ASN A 172 20.94 35.40 -7.62
CA ASN A 172 21.20 36.84 -7.75
C ASN A 172 19.93 37.65 -7.44
N SER A 173 18.76 37.22 -7.91
CA SER A 173 17.52 37.94 -7.60
C SER A 173 17.17 37.90 -6.10
N VAL A 174 17.45 36.78 -5.42
CA VAL A 174 17.23 36.65 -3.96
C VAL A 174 18.19 37.54 -3.17
N VAL A 175 19.47 37.57 -3.54
CA VAL A 175 20.49 38.45 -2.92
C VAL A 175 20.15 39.93 -3.15
N ASP A 176 19.68 40.29 -4.35
CA ASP A 176 19.24 41.65 -4.67
C ASP A 176 18.00 42.06 -3.87
N SER A 177 17.05 41.12 -3.65
CA SER A 177 15.88 41.35 -2.80
C SER A 177 16.25 41.63 -1.35
N LEU A 178 17.16 40.81 -0.80
CA LEU A 178 17.62 40.93 0.59
C LEU A 178 18.43 42.20 0.79
N SER A 179 19.29 42.56 -0.16
CA SER A 179 19.99 43.84 -0.15
C SER A 179 19.02 45.02 -0.19
N ASN A 180 18.03 45.02 -1.09
CA ASN A 180 17.05 46.11 -1.15
C ASN A 180 16.21 46.22 0.13
N ALA A 181 15.79 45.10 0.73
CA ALA A 181 15.03 45.09 1.98
C ALA A 181 15.86 45.54 3.20
N LEU A 182 17.16 45.21 3.24
CA LEU A 182 18.06 45.56 4.35
C LEU A 182 18.65 46.97 4.24
N PHE A 183 18.86 47.47 3.02
CA PHE A 183 19.58 48.73 2.78
C PHE A 183 18.71 49.87 2.22
N ASN A 184 17.42 49.64 1.91
CA ASN A 184 16.47 50.69 1.52
C ASN A 184 15.10 50.51 2.22
N PRO A 185 14.99 50.82 3.52
CA PRO A 185 13.76 50.60 4.30
C PRO A 185 12.60 51.57 4.00
N THR A 186 12.75 52.53 3.09
CA THR A 186 11.80 53.63 2.89
C THR A 186 11.14 53.62 1.51
N LYS A 187 10.19 52.69 1.30
CA LYS A 187 9.00 52.90 0.46
C LYS A 187 7.84 52.05 1.00
N LEU A 188 7.28 52.50 2.13
CA LEU A 188 5.89 52.25 2.52
C LEU A 188 5.04 53.42 2.00
#